data_AF-A0A3E0NWK8-F1
#
_entry.id   AF-A0A3E0NWK8-F1
#
_cell.length_a   1.000
_cell.length_b   1.000
_cell.length_c   1.000
_cell.angle_alpha   90.00
_cell.angle_beta   90.00
_cell.angle_gamma   90.00
#
_symmetry.space_group_name_H-M   'P 1'
#
loop_
_entity.id
_entity.type
_entity.pdbx_description
1 polymer ?
#
loop_
_entity_poly.entity_id
_entity_poly.type
_entity_poly.pdbx_seq_one_letter_code
_entity_poly.pdbx_strand_id
1 'polypeptide(L)'
;MSDGDPRIPLRVAPAAVVLYLGALALFLLNKLVVRPAVLSRDAPRWAEVFVLSMPNAVEAILGTLVLAGLLVVLKLRRGGALAAVPDLALHGLATVLAAAYVVTQELNWHRLGGQNVYDPWDLAASTAGLLLALGFLVRFGVVVPEERSK
;
A
#
# COMPACT_ATOMS: atom_id res chain seq x y z
N MET A 1 -4.34 -18.87 -28.82
CA MET A 1 -4.30 -18.29 -27.45
C MET A 1 -2.99 -18.75 -26.85
N SER A 2 -2.02 -17.84 -26.69
CA SER A 2 -0.77 -18.18 -26.03
C SER A 2 -1.08 -18.37 -24.55
N ASP A 3 -0.98 -19.60 -24.06
CA ASP A 3 -0.79 -19.88 -22.65
C ASP A 3 0.34 -18.96 -22.14
N GLY A 4 0.14 -18.34 -20.98
CA GLY A 4 1.16 -17.47 -20.38
C GLY A 4 2.42 -18.29 -20.15
N ASP A 5 3.48 -18.03 -20.91
CA ASP A 5 4.76 -18.67 -20.69
C ASP A 5 5.26 -18.24 -19.29
N PRO A 6 5.37 -19.16 -18.31
CA PRO A 6 5.81 -18.85 -16.96
C PRO A 6 7.25 -18.32 -16.90
N ARG A 7 7.94 -18.20 -18.04
CA ARG A 7 9.31 -17.74 -18.18
C ARG A 7 9.46 -16.25 -18.52
N ILE A 8 8.38 -15.51 -18.79
CA ILE A 8 8.52 -14.06 -19.05
C ILE A 8 9.05 -13.39 -17.78
N PRO A 9 10.22 -12.74 -17.84
CA PRO A 9 10.76 -12.05 -16.68
C PRO A 9 9.85 -10.85 -16.34
N LEU A 10 9.55 -10.72 -15.04
CA LEU A 10 8.64 -9.71 -14.50
C LEU A 10 9.45 -8.73 -13.65
N ARG A 11 9.19 -7.44 -13.83
CA ARG A 11 9.78 -6.39 -13.00
C ARG A 11 8.70 -5.56 -12.33
N VAL A 12 8.98 -5.10 -11.11
CA VAL A 12 8.15 -4.11 -10.43
C VAL A 12 8.28 -2.78 -11.18
N ALA A 13 7.16 -2.08 -11.37
CA ALA A 13 7.17 -0.78 -12.02
C ALA A 13 8.10 0.19 -11.25
N PRO A 14 9.02 0.92 -11.90
CA PRO A 14 9.94 1.82 -11.20
C PRO A 14 9.22 2.85 -10.32
N ALA A 15 8.08 3.37 -10.79
CA ALA A 15 7.25 4.27 -10.00
C ALA A 15 6.72 3.62 -8.72
N ALA A 16 6.36 2.33 -8.75
CA ALA A 16 5.88 1.60 -7.59
C ALA A 16 7.02 1.36 -6.58
N VAL A 17 8.23 1.10 -7.06
CA VAL A 17 9.44 1.03 -6.21
C VAL A 17 9.69 2.38 -5.54
N VAL A 18 9.62 3.50 -6.28
CA VAL A 18 9.80 4.84 -5.73
C VAL A 18 8.73 5.16 -4.68
N LEU A 19 7.46 4.86 -4.95
CA LEU A 19 6.38 5.08 -3.98
C LEU A 19 6.57 4.23 -2.72
N TYR A 20 6.91 2.95 -2.89
CA TYR A 20 7.14 2.03 -1.77
C TYR A 20 8.30 2.49 -0.89
N LEU A 21 9.47 2.73 -1.49
CA LEU A 21 10.66 3.18 -0.76
C LEU A 21 10.48 4.57 -0.17
N GLY A 22 9.79 5.47 -0.88
CA GLY A 22 9.45 6.81 -0.39
C GLY A 22 8.52 6.77 0.82
N ALA A 23 7.46 5.95 0.78
CA ALA A 23 6.56 5.75 1.92
C ALA A 23 7.31 5.13 3.12
N LEU A 24 8.16 4.13 2.87
CA LEU A 24 8.98 3.52 3.93
C LEU A 24 9.96 4.52 4.55
N ALA A 25 10.64 5.32 3.73
CA ALA A 25 11.54 6.37 4.20
C ALA A 25 10.78 7.43 5.02
N LEU A 26 9.59 7.84 4.55
CA LEU A 26 8.73 8.77 5.27
C LEU A 26 8.29 8.20 6.64
N PHE A 27 7.91 6.92 6.68
CA PHE A 27 7.57 6.24 7.93
C PHE A 27 8.75 6.22 8.91
N LEU A 28 9.94 5.87 8.45
CA LEU A 28 11.15 5.84 9.28
C LEU A 28 11.51 7.25 9.77
N LEU A 29 11.49 8.25 8.89
CA LEU A 29 11.74 9.65 9.25
C LEU A 29 10.74 10.13 10.29
N ASN A 30 9.45 9.84 10.11
CA ASN A 30 8.43 10.20 11.07
C ASN A 30 8.65 9.50 12.41
N LYS A 31 8.87 8.18 12.40
CA LYS A 31 9.05 7.38 13.61
C LYS A 31 10.28 7.79 14.41
N LEU A 32 11.40 8.04 13.74
CA LEU A 32 12.70 8.24 14.39
C LEU A 32 13.03 9.70 14.68
N VAL A 33 12.47 10.64 13.90
CA VAL A 33 12.87 12.05 13.97
C VAL A 33 11.67 12.95 14.24
N VAL A 34 10.66 12.93 13.38
CA VAL A 34 9.58 13.94 13.43
C VAL A 34 8.67 13.73 14.64
N ARG A 35 8.17 12.51 14.85
CA ARG A 35 7.27 12.18 15.96
C ARG A 35 7.91 12.47 17.33
N PRO A 36 9.15 12.02 17.65
CA PRO A 36 9.79 12.39 18.90
C PRO A 36 9.98 13.90 19.08
N ALA A 37 10.31 14.62 18.00
CA ALA A 37 10.51 16.07 18.06
C ALA A 37 9.20 16.84 18.29
N VAL A 38 8.09 16.38 17.70
CA VAL A 38 6.75 16.99 17.88
C VAL A 38 6.21 16.72 19.28
N LEU A 39 6.29 15.47 19.76
CA LEU A 39 5.72 15.08 21.05
C LEU A 39 6.51 15.58 22.27
N SER A 40 7.75 16.06 22.09
CA SER A 40 8.59 16.57 23.18
C SER A 40 8.53 18.09 23.38
N ARG A 41 7.77 18.81 22.56
CA ARG A 41 7.80 20.29 22.49
C ARG A 41 6.45 20.97 22.64
N ASP A 42 5.46 20.31 23.25
CA ASP A 42 4.08 20.80 23.36
C ASP A 42 3.55 21.36 22.03
N ALA A 43 3.76 20.58 20.96
CA ALA A 43 3.37 20.98 19.61
C ALA A 43 1.86 21.17 19.51
N PRO A 44 1.37 21.96 18.53
CA PRO A 44 -0.06 22.11 18.33
C PRO A 44 -0.69 20.77 17.97
N ARG A 45 -1.92 20.53 18.46
CA ARG A 45 -2.66 19.27 18.31
C ARG A 45 -2.72 18.73 16.87
N TRP A 46 -2.82 19.59 15.87
CA TRP A 46 -2.86 19.14 14.47
C TRP A 46 -1.54 18.45 14.04
N ALA A 47 -0.41 18.90 14.59
CA ALA A 47 0.90 18.30 14.31
C ALA A 47 1.03 16.94 14.98
N GLU A 48 0.54 16.82 16.23
CA GLU A 48 0.48 15.54 16.94
C GLU A 48 -0.38 14.52 16.19
N VAL A 49 -1.60 14.91 15.82
CA VAL A 49 -2.50 14.06 15.02
C VAL A 49 -1.81 13.62 13.72
N PHE A 50 -1.17 14.55 13.00
CA PHE A 50 -0.48 14.22 11.77
C PHE A 50 0.64 13.18 11.96
N VAL A 51 1.54 13.37 12.94
CA VAL A 51 2.67 12.44 13.16
C VAL A 51 2.22 11.10 13.74
N LEU A 52 1.11 11.07 14.48
CA LEU A 52 0.55 9.86 15.06
C LEU A 52 -0.22 9.03 14.02
N SER A 53 -0.95 9.66 13.10
CA SER A 53 -1.74 8.96 12.09
C SER A 53 -0.98 8.62 10.81
N MET A 54 0.16 9.27 10.53
CA MET A 54 0.99 8.99 9.35
C MET A 54 1.37 7.50 9.18
N PRO A 55 1.76 6.75 10.22
CA PRO A 55 2.00 5.31 10.13
C PRO A 55 0.87 4.53 9.46
N ASN A 56 -0.39 4.85 9.78
CA ASN A 56 -1.56 4.16 9.23
C ASN A 56 -1.76 4.45 7.74
N ALA A 57 -1.51 5.70 7.31
CA ALA A 57 -1.51 6.04 5.88
C ALA A 57 -0.43 5.28 5.11
N VAL A 58 0.78 5.19 5.66
CA VAL A 58 1.90 4.43 5.06
C VAL A 58 1.56 2.95 5.00
N GLU A 59 1.05 2.35 6.07
CA GLU A 59 0.65 0.96 6.12
C GLU A 59 -0.39 0.62 5.04
N ALA A 60 -1.41 1.47 4.89
CA ALA A 60 -2.40 1.34 3.82
C ALA A 60 -1.77 1.38 2.42
N ILE A 61 -0.81 2.29 2.17
CA ILE A 61 -0.11 2.38 0.88
C ILE A 61 0.70 1.11 0.62
N LEU A 62 1.56 0.71 1.57
CA LEU A 62 2.45 -0.43 1.39
C LEU A 62 1.66 -1.74 1.26
N GLY A 63 0.65 -1.94 2.11
CA GLY A 63 -0.23 -3.12 2.05
C GLY A 63 -0.94 -3.23 0.72
N THR A 64 -1.49 -2.13 0.20
CA THR A 64 -2.18 -2.11 -1.09
C THR A 64 -1.22 -2.44 -2.25
N LEU A 65 -0.02 -1.84 -2.27
CA LEU A 65 0.98 -2.10 -3.32
C LEU A 65 1.45 -3.55 -3.31
N VAL A 66 1.72 -4.12 -2.12
CA VAL A 66 2.15 -5.51 -1.97
C VAL A 66 1.05 -6.47 -2.45
N LEU A 67 -0.19 -6.28 -1.99
CA LEU A 67 -1.32 -7.13 -2.39
C LEU A 67 -1.60 -7.04 -3.89
N ALA A 68 -1.56 -5.83 -4.47
CA ALA A 68 -1.73 -5.65 -5.90
C ALA A 68 -0.62 -6.35 -6.69
N GLY A 69 0.63 -6.22 -6.25
CA GLY A 69 1.78 -6.90 -6.87
C GLY A 69 1.62 -8.42 -6.84
N LEU A 70 1.23 -8.98 -5.69
CA LEU A 70 0.99 -10.42 -5.54
C LEU A 70 -0.15 -10.92 -6.44
N LEU A 71 -1.27 -10.20 -6.52
CA LEU A 71 -2.40 -10.56 -7.37
C LEU A 71 -2.03 -10.50 -8.86
N VAL A 72 -1.30 -9.48 -9.29
CA VAL A 72 -0.85 -9.37 -10.69
C VAL A 72 0.17 -10.46 -11.02
N VAL A 73 1.13 -10.76 -10.14
CA VAL A 73 2.05 -11.88 -10.34
C VAL A 73 1.30 -13.20 -10.42
N LEU A 74 0.30 -13.43 -9.55
CA LEU A 74 -0.52 -14.63 -9.59
C LEU A 74 -1.27 -14.76 -10.93
N LYS A 75 -1.87 -13.66 -11.42
CA LYS A 75 -2.51 -13.58 -12.74
C LYS A 75 -1.55 -13.97 -13.85
N LEU A 76 -0.37 -13.36 -13.89
CA LEU A 76 0.62 -13.58 -14.94
C LEU A 76 1.22 -15.00 -14.92
N ARG A 77 1.38 -15.58 -13.73
CA ARG A 77 1.99 -16.92 -13.57
C ARG A 77 1.02 -18.08 -13.76
N ARG A 78 -0.27 -17.93 -13.40
CA ARG A 78 -1.26 -19.02 -13.50
C ARG A 78 -2.03 -19.06 -14.80
N GLY A 79 -2.13 -17.94 -15.53
CA GLY A 79 -2.87 -17.90 -16.80
C GLY A 79 -4.34 -18.31 -16.67
N GLY A 80 -4.92 -18.82 -17.75
CA GLY A 80 -6.31 -19.32 -17.79
C GLY A 80 -7.36 -18.23 -17.52
N ALA A 81 -8.40 -18.57 -16.75
CA ALA A 81 -9.48 -17.63 -16.41
C ALA A 81 -8.97 -16.37 -15.67
N LEU A 82 -7.87 -16.48 -14.92
CA LEU A 82 -7.29 -15.36 -14.19
C LEU A 82 -6.63 -14.34 -15.14
N ALA A 83 -6.15 -14.77 -16.31
CA ALA A 83 -5.59 -13.89 -17.32
C ALA A 83 -6.64 -12.91 -17.90
N ALA A 84 -7.91 -13.32 -17.91
CA ALA A 84 -9.02 -12.48 -18.40
C ALA A 84 -9.46 -11.42 -17.38
N VAL A 85 -9.04 -11.51 -16.12
CA VAL A 85 -9.41 -10.52 -15.09
C VAL A 85 -8.68 -9.21 -15.35
N PRO A 86 -9.37 -8.07 -15.47
CA PRO A 86 -8.72 -6.78 -15.73
C PRO A 86 -7.89 -6.33 -14.52
N ASP A 87 -6.78 -5.65 -14.76
CA ASP A 87 -5.87 -5.19 -13.69
C ASP A 87 -6.59 -4.25 -12.71
N LEU A 88 -7.54 -3.44 -13.20
CA LEU A 88 -8.38 -2.59 -12.36
C LEU A 88 -9.16 -3.39 -11.30
N ALA A 89 -9.67 -4.57 -11.66
CA ALA A 89 -10.36 -5.43 -10.69
C ALA A 89 -9.39 -6.00 -9.64
N LEU A 90 -8.17 -6.36 -10.04
CA LEU A 90 -7.14 -6.81 -9.11
C LEU A 90 -6.67 -5.68 -8.17
N HIS A 91 -6.51 -4.47 -8.68
CA HIS A 91 -6.16 -3.29 -7.87
C HIS A 91 -7.29 -2.94 -6.89
N GLY A 92 -8.55 -3.01 -7.34
CA GLY A 92 -9.72 -2.84 -6.48
C GLY A 92 -9.78 -3.90 -5.38
N LEU A 93 -9.56 -5.17 -5.72
CA LEU A 93 -9.51 -6.27 -4.74
C LEU A 93 -8.38 -6.07 -3.73
N ALA A 94 -7.16 -5.72 -4.19
CA ALA A 94 -6.04 -5.41 -3.30
C ALA A 94 -6.39 -4.28 -2.32
N THR A 95 -7.05 -3.23 -2.81
CA THR A 95 -7.47 -2.09 -1.99
C THR A 95 -8.51 -2.50 -0.95
N VAL A 96 -9.50 -3.33 -1.32
CA VAL A 96 -10.51 -3.86 -0.40
C VAL A 96 -9.88 -4.73 0.69
N LEU A 97 -8.94 -5.60 0.32
CA LEU A 97 -8.23 -6.46 1.28
C LEU A 97 -7.34 -5.64 2.24
N ALA A 98 -6.62 -4.64 1.71
CA ALA A 98 -5.85 -3.71 2.53
C ALA A 98 -6.76 -2.88 3.46
N ALA A 99 -7.90 -2.41 2.96
CA ALA A 99 -8.90 -1.70 3.74
C ALA A 99 -9.45 -2.57 4.88
N ALA A 100 -9.83 -3.82 4.59
CA ALA A 100 -10.26 -4.76 5.61
C ALA A 100 -9.18 -4.94 6.68
N TYR A 101 -7.92 -5.08 6.29
CA TYR A 101 -6.81 -5.21 7.24
C TYR A 101 -6.67 -3.98 8.16
N VAL A 102 -6.55 -2.76 7.61
CA VAL A 102 -6.32 -1.54 8.42
C VAL A 102 -7.55 -1.15 9.24
N VAL A 103 -8.76 -1.32 8.71
CA VAL A 103 -10.01 -1.02 9.45
C VAL A 103 -10.18 -2.00 10.61
N THR A 104 -9.97 -3.30 10.37
CA THR A 104 -10.11 -4.29 11.44
C THR A 104 -9.00 -4.17 12.49
N GLN A 105 -7.82 -3.67 12.12
CA GLN A 105 -6.77 -3.32 13.07
C GLN A 105 -7.22 -2.16 13.97
N GLU A 106 -7.78 -1.11 13.36
CA GLU A 106 -8.23 0.10 14.07
C GLU A 106 -9.40 -0.18 15.01
N LEU A 107 -10.32 -1.06 14.59
CA LEU A 107 -11.42 -1.55 15.42
C LEU A 107 -10.97 -2.59 16.46
N ASN A 108 -9.66 -2.85 16.59
CA ASN A 108 -9.09 -3.81 17.54
C ASN A 108 -9.60 -5.26 17.38
N TRP A 109 -10.10 -5.63 16.20
CA TRP A 109 -10.49 -7.02 15.91
C TRP A 109 -9.26 -7.92 15.77
N HIS A 110 -8.12 -7.34 15.38
CA HIS A 110 -6.80 -7.98 15.49
C HIS A 110 -5.76 -6.96 15.96
N ARG A 111 -4.59 -7.44 16.37
CA ARG A 111 -3.47 -6.64 16.93
C ARG A 111 -2.15 -6.93 16.21
N LEU A 112 -2.21 -7.24 14.92
CA LEU A 112 -1.02 -7.63 14.15
C LEU A 112 -0.02 -6.46 14.00
N GLY A 113 -0.51 -5.21 13.96
CA GLY A 113 0.30 -3.99 13.98
C GLY A 113 0.67 -3.48 15.38
N GLY A 114 0.20 -4.13 16.46
CA GLY A 114 0.44 -3.72 17.86
C GLY A 114 -0.84 -3.39 18.63
N GLN A 115 -0.70 -2.63 19.71
CA GLN A 115 -1.85 -2.16 20.51
C GLN A 115 -2.36 -0.83 19.95
N ASN A 116 -3.35 -0.87 19.05
CA ASN A 116 -4.02 0.35 18.60
C ASN A 116 -5.07 0.80 19.61
N VAL A 117 -5.10 2.09 19.87
CA VAL A 117 -6.22 2.76 20.52
C VAL A 117 -7.02 3.39 19.39
N TYR A 118 -8.32 3.11 19.34
CA TYR A 118 -9.17 3.64 18.29
C TYR A 118 -9.09 5.18 18.21
N ASP A 119 -8.66 5.70 17.07
CA ASP A 119 -8.61 7.12 16.72
C ASP A 119 -9.25 7.35 15.32
N PRO A 120 -10.31 8.17 15.21
CA PRO A 120 -10.89 8.53 13.93
C PRO A 120 -9.90 9.14 12.92
N TRP A 121 -8.83 9.80 13.39
CA TRP A 121 -7.79 10.34 12.52
C TRP A 121 -6.93 9.25 11.88
N ASP A 122 -6.74 8.13 12.57
CA ASP A 122 -6.00 6.97 12.05
C ASP A 122 -6.79 6.26 10.96
N LEU A 123 -8.11 6.16 11.12
CA LEU A 123 -9.02 5.68 10.07
C LEU A 123 -9.03 6.61 8.85
N ALA A 124 -9.05 7.94 9.07
CA ALA A 124 -8.99 8.92 7.99
C ALA A 124 -7.65 8.85 7.24
N ALA A 125 -6.53 8.72 7.94
CA ALA A 125 -5.20 8.58 7.36
C ALA A 125 -5.08 7.28 6.56
N SER A 126 -5.57 6.16 7.08
CA SER A 126 -5.66 4.89 6.36
C SER A 126 -6.45 5.04 5.06
N THR A 127 -7.62 5.68 5.14
CA THR A 127 -8.49 5.92 3.97
C THR A 127 -7.77 6.76 2.91
N ALA A 128 -7.07 7.82 3.31
CA ALA A 128 -6.27 8.64 2.40
C ALA A 128 -5.14 7.82 1.74
N GLY A 129 -4.45 6.96 2.51
CA GLY A 129 -3.42 6.06 2.00
C GLY A 129 -3.96 5.05 0.97
N LEU A 130 -5.13 4.45 1.23
CA LEU A 130 -5.80 3.53 0.30
C LEU A 130 -6.17 4.23 -1.02
N LEU A 131 -6.76 5.42 -0.95
CA LEU A 131 -7.15 6.19 -2.14
C LEU A 131 -5.92 6.62 -2.96
N LEU A 132 -4.85 7.05 -2.29
CA LEU A 132 -3.59 7.40 -2.95
C LEU A 132 -2.99 6.18 -3.66
N ALA A 133 -2.94 5.03 -2.99
CA ALA A 133 -2.39 3.81 -3.57
C ALA A 133 -3.25 3.31 -4.75
N LEU A 134 -4.57 3.32 -4.63
CA LEU A 134 -5.46 2.94 -5.73
C LEU A 134 -5.31 3.89 -6.92
N GLY A 135 -5.32 5.20 -6.70
CA GLY A 135 -5.11 6.19 -7.76
C GLY A 135 -3.76 6.02 -8.46
N PHE A 136 -2.70 5.74 -7.67
CA PHE A 136 -1.39 5.40 -8.20
C PHE A 136 -1.43 4.13 -9.06
N LEU A 137 -2.02 3.04 -8.56
CA LEU A 137 -2.11 1.77 -9.27
C LEU A 137 -2.89 1.88 -10.58
N VAL A 138 -3.99 2.65 -10.59
CA VAL A 138 -4.76 2.92 -11.81
C VAL A 138 -3.91 3.65 -12.86
N ARG A 139 -3.03 4.56 -12.42
CA ARG A 139 -2.23 5.39 -13.35
C ARG A 139 -0.94 4.72 -13.82
N PHE A 140 -0.27 3.95 -12.95
CA PHE A 140 1.10 3.47 -13.18
C PHE A 140 1.24 1.95 -13.16
N GLY A 141 0.26 1.22 -12.59
CA GLY A 141 0.37 -0.20 -12.33
C GLY A 141 1.44 -0.54 -11.28
N VAL A 142 1.69 -1.83 -11.09
CA VAL A 142 2.65 -2.34 -10.09
C VAL A 142 3.69 -3.30 -10.66
N VAL A 143 3.32 -4.10 -11.67
CA VAL A 143 4.22 -5.06 -12.33
C VAL A 143 4.12 -4.85 -13.84
N VAL A 144 5.26 -4.88 -14.51
CA VAL A 144 5.34 -4.78 -15.97
C VAL A 144 6.19 -5.94 -16.52
N PRO A 145 5.86 -6.48 -17.71
CA PRO A 145 6.74 -7.41 -18.41
C PRO A 145 8.10 -6.75 -18.70
N GLU A 146 9.19 -7.53 -18.63
CA GLU A 146 10.55 -7.01 -18.77
C GLU A 146 10.96 -6.72 -20.24
N GLU A 147 10.16 -7.12 -21.24
CA GLU A 147 10.45 -6.87 -22.66
C GLU A 147 9.88 -5.55 -23.21
N ARG A 148 10.72 -4.50 -23.20
CA ARG A 148 10.92 -3.47 -24.25
C ARG A 148 11.92 -2.42 -23.73
N SER A 149 13.13 -2.86 -23.44
CA SER A 149 14.28 -1.97 -23.24
C SER A 149 15.50 -2.62 -23.89
N LYS A 150 15.45 -2.71 -25.22
CA LYS A 150 16.65 -2.66 -26.05
C LYS A 150 16.60 -1.33 -26.79
#